data_AF-A0A1D8GN14-F1
#
_entry.id   AF-A0A1D8GN14-F1
#
_cell.length_a   1.000
_cell.length_b   1.000
_cell.length_c   1.000
_cell.angle_alpha   90.00
_cell.angle_beta   90.00
_cell.angle_gamma   90.00
#
_symmetry.space_group_name_H-M   'P 1'
#
loop_
_entity.id
_entity.type
_entity.pdbx_description
1 polymer ?
#
loop_
_entity_poly.entity_id
_entity_poly.type
_entity_poly.pdbx_seq_one_letter_code
_entity_poly.pdbx_strand_id
1 'polypeptide(L)'
;MKKLCFGTLATILKNCKTKSITQKWLCGTLLLSVASTYDVRSDDGTTSDLVKGKKNLSRIVTDAALSADPQDVSEFFKQNILQMLDSNKRSLIVLALKDIIASDNAIEPDTIIEKVNGMTKETISSRDAFVLEDFLAGIFLYTVQNVENRNCEDSVKEVTDEYIQSFNDEKDKISFISTYSNFSYETANEISINTRALVLLTETGGKCQKCSRVLGIKKEGNDVNYAKIVRLSETDEVVLCVDCEREIQNASLEEKIALISEKHDLETLVVAREATSRYTIEKQIEQVLREVDLMDVTDGTQLKIQPVKVEKKIVEKRLKERVLFDVRRLYQGVNDALDRLAGENKLNVDKFAKNVKRMYEDANESQLSQSAIYNLLVETLFEKTGRKYREACEIIISYFVQRCEVFDEITK
;
A
#
# COMPACT_ATOMS: atom_id res chain seq x y z
N MET A 1 -20.13 -7.92 28.32
CA MET A 1 -18.85 -8.16 27.61
C MET A 1 -19.23 -8.74 26.27
N LYS A 2 -18.84 -8.08 25.18
CA LYS A 2 -19.28 -8.43 23.83
C LYS A 2 -18.47 -9.62 23.33
N LYS A 3 -19.16 -10.64 22.84
CA LYS A 3 -18.54 -11.78 22.15
C LYS A 3 -18.74 -11.69 20.65
N LEU A 4 -17.71 -12.04 19.89
CA LEU A 4 -17.84 -12.22 18.46
C LEU A 4 -18.56 -13.54 18.19
N CYS A 5 -19.69 -13.49 17.49
CA CYS A 5 -20.45 -14.64 17.03
C CYS A 5 -21.23 -14.26 15.76
N PHE A 6 -21.89 -15.23 15.12
CA PHE A 6 -22.69 -14.95 13.92
C PHE A 6 -23.79 -13.92 14.22
N GLY A 7 -24.43 -14.01 15.37
CA GLY A 7 -25.50 -13.10 15.79
C GLY A 7 -25.03 -11.65 15.94
N THR A 8 -23.84 -11.41 16.52
CA THR A 8 -23.30 -10.05 16.66
C THR A 8 -22.89 -9.48 15.31
N LEU A 9 -22.24 -10.26 14.45
CA LEU A 9 -21.94 -9.88 13.06
C LEU A 9 -23.24 -9.55 12.29
N ALA A 10 -24.21 -10.46 12.29
CA ALA A 10 -25.45 -10.29 11.55
C ALA A 10 -26.29 -9.11 12.08
N THR A 11 -26.23 -8.84 13.38
CA THR A 11 -26.90 -7.67 14.00
C THR A 11 -26.27 -6.36 13.57
N ILE A 12 -24.93 -6.27 13.52
CA ILE A 12 -24.23 -5.09 12.98
C ILE A 12 -24.66 -4.84 11.52
N LEU A 13 -24.57 -5.87 10.67
CA LEU A 13 -24.92 -5.75 9.26
C LEU A 13 -26.40 -5.41 9.07
N LYS A 14 -27.29 -5.99 9.87
CA LYS A 14 -28.72 -5.68 9.86
C LYS A 14 -29.00 -4.21 10.19
N ASN A 15 -28.31 -3.63 11.16
CA ASN A 15 -28.48 -2.22 11.54
C ASN A 15 -27.82 -1.26 10.52
N CYS A 16 -26.89 -1.78 9.71
CA CYS A 16 -26.19 -1.04 8.66
C CYS A 16 -26.68 -1.30 7.24
N LYS A 17 -27.75 -2.09 7.06
CA LYS A 17 -28.34 -2.38 5.75
C LYS A 17 -29.13 -1.19 5.19
N THR A 18 -29.29 -1.16 3.87
CA THR A 18 -30.21 -0.21 3.21
C THR A 18 -31.67 -0.50 3.59
N LYS A 19 -32.52 0.53 3.58
CA LYS A 19 -33.92 0.43 4.07
C LYS A 19 -34.76 -0.62 3.33
N SER A 20 -34.47 -0.87 2.05
CA SER A 20 -35.18 -1.83 1.20
C SER A 20 -34.89 -3.30 1.54
N ILE A 21 -33.78 -3.58 2.22
CA ILE A 21 -33.35 -4.94 2.52
C ILE A 21 -33.99 -5.42 3.82
N THR A 22 -34.54 -6.63 3.85
CA THR A 22 -35.07 -7.23 5.08
C THR A 22 -34.00 -8.01 5.84
N GLN A 23 -34.22 -8.24 7.14
CA GLN A 23 -33.30 -9.05 7.96
C GLN A 23 -33.15 -10.48 7.41
N LYS A 24 -34.26 -11.14 7.05
CA LYS A 24 -34.24 -12.50 6.51
C LYS A 24 -33.49 -12.59 5.19
N TRP A 25 -33.64 -11.58 4.33
CA TRP A 25 -32.96 -11.55 3.04
C TRP A 25 -31.45 -11.40 3.23
N LEU A 26 -31.01 -10.45 4.07
CA LEU A 26 -29.60 -10.30 4.41
C LEU A 26 -29.01 -11.56 5.07
N CYS A 27 -29.67 -12.07 6.10
CA CYS A 27 -29.23 -13.25 6.83
C CYS A 27 -29.16 -14.48 5.91
N GLY A 28 -30.19 -14.73 5.10
CA GLY A 28 -30.17 -15.86 4.18
C GLY A 28 -29.12 -15.72 3.09
N THR A 29 -28.91 -14.52 2.53
CA THR A 29 -27.84 -14.28 1.54
C THR A 29 -26.45 -14.49 2.13
N LEU A 30 -26.21 -14.14 3.41
CA LEU A 30 -24.94 -14.47 4.09
C LEU A 30 -24.69 -15.98 4.12
N LEU A 31 -25.71 -16.78 4.45
CA LEU A 31 -25.55 -18.24 4.55
C LEU A 31 -25.36 -18.90 3.18
N LEU A 32 -25.96 -18.34 2.13
CA LEU A 32 -25.78 -18.80 0.74
C LEU A 32 -24.36 -18.62 0.22
N SER A 33 -23.53 -17.77 0.85
CA SER A 33 -22.14 -17.58 0.42
C SER A 33 -21.27 -18.81 0.64
N VAL A 34 -21.66 -19.71 1.55
CA VAL A 34 -20.96 -20.97 1.83
C VAL A 34 -21.82 -22.19 1.57
N ALA A 35 -23.15 -22.09 1.70
CA ALA A 35 -24.07 -23.21 1.50
C ALA A 35 -25.18 -22.83 0.52
N SER A 36 -24.90 -22.94 -0.78
CA SER A 36 -25.82 -22.55 -1.87
C SER A 36 -27.17 -23.28 -1.86
N THR A 37 -27.27 -24.44 -1.20
CA THR A 37 -28.51 -25.22 -1.05
C THR A 37 -29.31 -24.85 0.21
N TYR A 38 -28.75 -24.03 1.11
CA TYR A 38 -29.39 -23.64 2.36
C TYR A 38 -30.05 -22.25 2.25
N ASP A 39 -31.12 -22.16 1.47
CA ASP A 39 -31.87 -20.90 1.30
C ASP A 39 -32.93 -20.71 2.40
N VAL A 40 -32.63 -19.85 3.37
CA VAL A 40 -33.56 -19.45 4.44
C VAL A 40 -34.08 -18.03 4.28
N ARG A 41 -33.96 -17.42 3.08
CA ARG A 41 -34.40 -16.04 2.83
C ARG A 41 -35.92 -15.84 2.96
N SER A 42 -36.70 -16.91 3.05
CA SER A 42 -38.14 -16.88 3.32
C SER A 42 -38.52 -17.31 4.75
N ASP A 43 -37.55 -17.75 5.57
CA ASP A 43 -37.80 -18.24 6.94
C ASP A 43 -37.46 -17.17 7.99
N ASP A 44 -38.47 -16.41 8.38
CA ASP A 44 -38.36 -15.37 9.41
C ASP A 44 -37.98 -15.92 10.79
N GLY A 45 -38.43 -17.15 11.12
CA GLY A 45 -38.19 -17.76 12.42
C GLY A 45 -36.71 -18.14 12.58
N THR A 46 -36.20 -18.94 11.64
CA THR A 46 -34.80 -19.37 11.67
C THR A 46 -33.85 -18.16 11.59
N THR A 47 -34.09 -17.22 10.69
CA THR A 47 -33.22 -16.03 10.55
C THR A 47 -33.27 -15.13 11.78
N SER A 48 -34.44 -14.96 12.41
CA SER A 48 -34.56 -14.22 13.67
C SER A 48 -33.76 -14.87 14.80
N ASP A 49 -33.86 -16.20 14.96
CA ASP A 49 -33.18 -16.90 16.04
C ASP A 49 -31.67 -16.94 15.87
N LEU A 50 -31.19 -17.03 14.61
CA LEU A 50 -29.76 -16.94 14.29
C LEU A 50 -29.22 -15.53 14.61
N VAL A 51 -29.88 -14.48 14.12
CA VAL A 51 -29.46 -13.09 14.36
C VAL A 51 -29.46 -12.76 15.86
N LYS A 52 -30.42 -13.32 16.62
CA LYS A 52 -30.52 -13.11 18.08
C LYS A 52 -29.53 -13.95 18.90
N GLY A 53 -28.72 -14.82 18.29
CA GLY A 53 -27.80 -15.71 19.02
C GLY A 53 -28.51 -16.82 19.82
N LYS A 54 -29.76 -17.17 19.47
CA LYS A 54 -30.55 -18.21 20.17
C LYS A 54 -30.29 -19.63 19.67
N LYS A 55 -29.81 -19.72 18.43
CA LYS A 55 -29.68 -20.97 17.69
C LYS A 55 -28.32 -21.05 17.01
N ASN A 56 -27.73 -22.24 17.00
CA ASN A 56 -26.55 -22.52 16.19
C ASN A 56 -26.89 -22.56 14.70
N LEU A 57 -25.88 -22.32 13.87
CA LEU A 57 -26.01 -22.52 12.43
C LEU A 57 -26.30 -24.00 12.12
N SER A 58 -26.99 -24.25 11.02
CA SER A 58 -27.25 -25.61 10.53
C SER A 58 -25.93 -26.31 10.20
N ARG A 59 -25.86 -27.63 10.41
CA ARG A 59 -24.70 -28.44 10.00
C ARG A 59 -24.40 -28.30 8.51
N ILE A 60 -25.43 -28.16 7.67
CA ILE A 60 -25.27 -27.90 6.23
C ILE A 60 -24.41 -26.66 5.97
N VAL A 61 -24.56 -25.62 6.80
CA VAL A 61 -23.78 -24.38 6.68
C VAL A 61 -22.38 -24.56 7.26
N THR A 62 -22.26 -25.12 8.46
CA THR A 62 -20.95 -25.26 9.12
C THR A 62 -20.03 -26.22 8.37
N ASP A 63 -20.57 -27.33 7.86
CA ASP A 63 -19.81 -28.33 7.10
C ASP A 63 -19.38 -27.75 5.75
N ALA A 64 -20.25 -27.00 5.07
CA ALA A 64 -19.89 -26.33 3.83
C ALA A 64 -18.83 -25.24 4.06
N ALA A 65 -18.96 -24.45 5.13
CA ALA A 65 -17.99 -23.42 5.48
C ALA A 65 -16.58 -23.98 5.76
N LEU A 66 -16.44 -25.21 6.27
CA LEU A 66 -15.13 -25.85 6.47
C LEU A 66 -14.38 -26.16 5.17
N SER A 67 -15.10 -26.29 4.05
CA SER A 67 -14.55 -26.61 2.73
C SER A 67 -14.62 -25.45 1.74
N ALA A 68 -15.21 -24.31 2.14
CA ALA A 68 -15.33 -23.13 1.32
C ALA A 68 -13.96 -22.46 1.08
N ASP A 69 -13.70 -22.05 -0.16
CA ASP A 69 -12.57 -21.16 -0.46
C ASP A 69 -12.89 -19.76 0.08
N PRO A 70 -12.06 -19.20 1.00
CA PRO A 70 -12.28 -17.85 1.52
C PRO A 70 -12.36 -16.78 0.43
N GLN A 71 -11.65 -16.94 -0.69
CA GLN A 71 -11.67 -15.97 -1.79
C GLN A 71 -12.99 -15.99 -2.55
N ASP A 72 -13.57 -17.17 -2.78
CA ASP A 72 -14.89 -17.30 -3.40
C ASP A 72 -15.98 -16.65 -2.52
N VAL A 73 -15.86 -16.81 -1.19
CA VAL A 73 -16.76 -16.18 -0.22
C VAL A 73 -16.60 -14.65 -0.25
N SER A 74 -15.37 -14.14 -0.33
CA SER A 74 -15.13 -12.69 -0.47
C SER A 74 -15.75 -12.13 -1.75
N GLU A 75 -15.53 -12.77 -2.90
CA GLU A 75 -16.11 -12.34 -4.17
C GLU A 75 -17.65 -12.38 -4.12
N PHE A 76 -18.23 -13.39 -3.46
CA PHE A 76 -19.67 -13.42 -3.21
C PHE A 76 -20.12 -12.22 -2.35
N PHE A 77 -19.38 -11.88 -1.29
CA PHE A 77 -19.69 -10.73 -0.43
C PHE A 77 -19.66 -9.42 -1.22
N LYS A 78 -18.64 -9.24 -2.06
CA LYS A 78 -18.49 -8.08 -2.94
C LYS A 78 -19.70 -7.91 -3.87
N GLN A 79 -20.10 -8.99 -4.54
CA GLN A 79 -21.18 -8.96 -5.53
C GLN A 79 -22.57 -8.87 -4.89
N ASN A 80 -22.79 -9.55 -3.76
CA ASN A 80 -24.14 -9.79 -3.24
C ASN A 80 -24.42 -9.07 -1.92
N ILE A 81 -23.43 -8.96 -1.02
CA ILE A 81 -23.62 -8.42 0.33
C ILE A 81 -23.34 -6.92 0.39
N LEU A 82 -22.24 -6.43 -0.20
CA LEU A 82 -21.85 -5.02 -0.09
C LEU A 82 -22.87 -4.04 -0.66
N GLN A 83 -23.62 -4.45 -1.69
CA GLN A 83 -24.72 -3.68 -2.28
C GLN A 83 -25.95 -3.57 -1.36
N MET A 84 -26.07 -4.47 -0.37
CA MET A 84 -27.17 -4.47 0.59
C MET A 84 -26.90 -3.55 1.78
N LEU A 85 -25.65 -3.10 1.95
CA LEU A 85 -25.19 -2.25 3.05
C LEU A 85 -25.21 -0.77 2.66
N ASP A 86 -25.57 0.09 3.62
CA ASP A 86 -25.52 1.54 3.44
C ASP A 86 -24.05 1.99 3.34
N SER A 87 -23.69 2.62 2.22
CA SER A 87 -22.32 3.08 1.97
C SER A 87 -21.82 4.04 3.04
N ASN A 88 -22.70 4.85 3.66
CA ASN A 88 -22.35 5.82 4.70
C ASN A 88 -22.12 5.17 6.08
N LYS A 89 -22.45 3.88 6.23
CA LYS A 89 -22.28 3.11 7.46
C LYS A 89 -21.14 2.10 7.38
N ARG A 90 -20.45 1.99 6.24
CA ARG A 90 -19.36 1.01 6.05
C ARG A 90 -18.25 1.14 7.10
N SER A 91 -17.77 2.36 7.37
CA SER A 91 -16.75 2.58 8.41
C SER A 91 -17.27 2.19 9.81
N LEU A 92 -18.56 2.42 10.09
CA LEU A 92 -19.17 2.04 11.38
C LEU A 92 -19.23 0.52 11.56
N ILE A 93 -19.49 -0.23 10.48
CA ILE A 93 -19.46 -1.70 10.52
C ILE A 93 -18.07 -2.17 10.95
N VAL A 94 -17.02 -1.63 10.33
CA VAL A 94 -15.63 -1.99 10.66
C VAL A 94 -15.30 -1.65 12.11
N LEU A 95 -15.63 -0.43 12.56
CA LEU A 95 -15.36 0.03 13.92
C LEU A 95 -16.08 -0.81 14.98
N ALA A 96 -17.36 -1.12 14.76
CA ALA A 96 -18.13 -1.97 15.66
C ALA A 96 -17.57 -3.39 15.73
N LEU A 97 -17.16 -3.97 14.59
CA LEU A 97 -16.53 -5.29 14.57
C LEU A 97 -15.17 -5.28 15.28
N LYS A 98 -14.35 -4.25 15.04
CA LYS A 98 -13.07 -4.08 15.75
C LYS A 98 -13.26 -4.01 17.26
N ASP A 99 -14.22 -3.23 17.73
CA ASP A 99 -14.52 -3.08 19.17
C ASP A 99 -14.98 -4.39 19.80
N ILE A 100 -15.89 -5.14 19.14
CA ILE A 100 -16.32 -6.46 19.62
C ILE A 100 -15.14 -7.44 19.67
N ILE A 101 -14.34 -7.49 18.61
CA ILE A 101 -13.16 -8.37 18.51
C ILE A 101 -12.16 -8.05 19.63
N ALA A 102 -11.86 -6.78 19.84
CA ALA A 102 -10.94 -6.33 20.90
C ALA A 102 -11.47 -6.68 22.30
N SER A 103 -12.78 -6.52 22.51
CA SER A 103 -13.46 -6.76 23.79
C SER A 103 -13.68 -8.24 24.13
N ASP A 104 -13.58 -9.15 23.16
CA ASP A 104 -13.81 -10.58 23.37
C ASP A 104 -12.55 -11.26 23.94
N ASN A 105 -12.50 -11.37 25.27
CA ASN A 105 -11.39 -11.99 25.99
C ASN A 105 -11.28 -13.51 25.79
N ALA A 106 -12.26 -14.16 25.14
CA ALA A 106 -12.14 -15.58 24.80
C ALA A 106 -11.28 -15.81 23.54
N ILE A 107 -10.92 -14.74 22.83
CA ILE A 107 -10.10 -14.80 21.62
C ILE A 107 -8.69 -14.31 21.94
N GLU A 108 -7.70 -15.18 21.76
CA GLU A 108 -6.29 -14.85 21.95
C GLU A 108 -5.79 -13.87 20.87
N PRO A 109 -4.80 -13.01 21.17
CA PRO A 109 -4.30 -12.00 20.23
C PRO A 109 -3.82 -12.53 18.87
N ASP A 110 -3.24 -13.72 18.85
CA ASP A 110 -2.70 -14.41 17.67
C ASP A 110 -3.75 -15.21 16.89
N THR A 111 -4.99 -15.30 17.38
CA THR A 111 -6.06 -16.05 16.71
C THR A 111 -6.42 -15.38 15.38
N ILE A 112 -6.38 -16.15 14.29
CA ILE A 112 -6.81 -15.72 12.95
C ILE A 112 -8.34 -15.61 12.90
N ILE A 113 -8.83 -14.37 12.83
CA ILE A 113 -10.26 -14.04 12.75
C ILE A 113 -10.66 -13.70 11.32
N GLU A 114 -9.88 -12.91 10.58
CA GLU A 114 -10.18 -12.61 9.18
C GLU A 114 -9.57 -13.72 8.30
N LYS A 115 -10.40 -14.67 7.87
CA LYS A 115 -9.97 -15.91 7.19
C LYS A 115 -9.50 -15.73 5.73
N VAL A 116 -9.86 -14.64 5.05
CA VAL A 116 -9.51 -14.40 3.64
C VAL A 116 -8.03 -14.04 3.50
N ASN A 117 -7.51 -13.16 4.37
CA ASN A 117 -6.10 -12.73 4.35
C ASN A 117 -5.32 -13.16 5.59
N GLY A 118 -5.91 -13.97 6.47
CA GLY A 118 -5.24 -14.52 7.64
C GLY A 118 -4.96 -13.50 8.75
N MET A 119 -5.77 -12.45 8.90
CA MET A 119 -5.50 -11.44 9.93
C MET A 119 -5.90 -11.91 11.33
N THR A 120 -4.98 -11.70 12.28
CA THR A 120 -5.18 -12.00 13.70
C THR A 120 -5.98 -10.92 14.42
N LYS A 121 -6.48 -11.22 15.63
CA LYS A 121 -7.11 -10.23 16.53
C LYS A 121 -6.23 -8.98 16.72
N GLU A 122 -4.93 -9.17 16.97
CA GLU A 122 -3.97 -8.08 17.15
C GLU A 122 -3.79 -7.24 15.88
N THR A 123 -3.70 -7.91 14.72
CA THR A 123 -3.58 -7.24 13.42
C THR A 123 -4.82 -6.41 13.11
N ILE A 124 -6.03 -6.95 13.35
CA ILE A 124 -7.29 -6.23 13.14
C ILE A 124 -7.38 -4.98 14.03
N SER A 125 -6.93 -5.09 15.28
CA SER A 125 -7.01 -4.01 16.26
C SER A 125 -6.15 -2.81 15.86
N SER A 126 -4.93 -3.05 15.38
CA SER A 126 -3.95 -2.02 14.99
C SER A 126 -4.17 -1.42 13.61
N ARG A 127 -4.94 -2.08 12.73
CA ARG A 127 -5.11 -1.67 11.33
C ARG A 127 -6.27 -0.68 11.10
N ASP A 128 -6.11 0.22 10.15
CA ASP A 128 -7.06 1.27 9.77
C ASP A 128 -7.53 1.20 8.30
N ALA A 129 -6.82 0.45 7.45
CA ALA A 129 -7.13 0.25 6.04
C ALA A 129 -7.62 -1.18 5.74
N PHE A 130 -8.79 -1.30 5.11
CA PHE A 130 -9.46 -2.58 4.86
C PHE A 130 -9.97 -2.73 3.42
N VAL A 131 -9.83 -3.93 2.86
CA VAL A 131 -10.70 -4.42 1.78
C VAL A 131 -11.97 -4.92 2.44
N LEU A 132 -13.10 -4.26 2.16
CA LEU A 132 -14.32 -4.44 2.96
C LEU A 132 -14.95 -5.82 2.74
N GLU A 133 -14.99 -6.30 1.49
CA GLU A 133 -15.50 -7.63 1.14
C GLU A 133 -14.74 -8.73 1.88
N ASP A 134 -13.42 -8.70 1.82
CA ASP A 134 -12.55 -9.65 2.50
C ASP A 134 -12.76 -9.61 4.01
N PHE A 135 -12.75 -8.41 4.60
CA PHE A 135 -12.88 -8.25 6.05
C PHE A 135 -14.19 -8.85 6.58
N LEU A 136 -15.31 -8.59 5.88
CA LEU A 136 -16.61 -9.12 6.26
C LEU A 136 -16.72 -10.63 6.00
N ALA A 137 -16.21 -11.12 4.88
CA ALA A 137 -16.21 -12.53 4.52
C ALA A 137 -15.36 -13.37 5.49
N GLY A 138 -14.19 -12.87 5.87
CA GLY A 138 -13.29 -13.53 6.79
C GLY A 138 -13.86 -13.65 8.20
N ILE A 139 -14.39 -12.54 8.74
CA ILE A 139 -15.06 -12.56 10.04
C ILE A 139 -16.27 -13.47 9.99
N PHE A 140 -17.06 -13.43 8.91
CA PHE A 140 -18.17 -14.36 8.71
C PHE A 140 -17.70 -15.83 8.81
N LEU A 141 -16.68 -16.21 8.04
CA LEU A 141 -16.13 -17.56 8.07
C LEU A 141 -15.67 -17.97 9.47
N TYR A 142 -14.98 -17.09 10.20
CA TYR A 142 -14.61 -17.35 11.59
C TYR A 142 -15.83 -17.59 12.49
N THR A 143 -16.86 -16.75 12.39
CA THR A 143 -18.06 -16.91 13.22
C THR A 143 -18.84 -18.20 12.92
N VAL A 144 -18.75 -18.71 11.69
CA VAL A 144 -19.42 -19.95 11.28
C VAL A 144 -18.61 -21.19 11.64
N GLN A 145 -17.29 -21.13 11.48
CA GLN A 145 -16.40 -22.29 11.68
C GLN A 145 -15.98 -22.48 13.15
N ASN A 146 -15.78 -21.38 13.89
CA ASN A 146 -15.06 -21.41 15.17
C ASN A 146 -15.92 -21.03 16.37
N VAL A 147 -17.15 -20.54 16.17
CA VAL A 147 -17.95 -19.98 17.26
C VAL A 147 -19.34 -20.61 17.32
N GLU A 148 -19.74 -21.06 18.52
CA GLU A 148 -21.13 -21.41 18.78
C GLU A 148 -21.99 -20.14 18.85
N ASN A 149 -22.99 -20.05 17.97
CA ASN A 149 -23.87 -18.90 17.93
C ASN A 149 -24.95 -18.94 19.03
N ARG A 150 -25.30 -20.12 19.53
CA ARG A 150 -26.24 -20.28 20.65
C ARG A 150 -25.64 -19.70 21.94
N ASN A 151 -26.49 -19.19 22.82
CA ASN A 151 -26.10 -18.57 24.11
C ASN A 151 -25.33 -17.25 23.96
N CYS A 152 -25.42 -16.61 22.79
CA CYS A 152 -24.81 -15.30 22.53
C CYS A 152 -25.81 -14.14 22.67
N GLU A 153 -27.03 -14.38 23.16
CA GLU A 153 -28.12 -13.40 23.25
C GLU A 153 -27.70 -12.13 23.98
N ASP A 154 -26.97 -12.25 25.09
CA ASP A 154 -26.57 -11.11 25.89
C ASP A 154 -25.54 -10.25 25.17
N SER A 155 -24.60 -10.86 24.45
CA SER A 155 -23.68 -10.12 23.57
C SER A 155 -24.41 -9.45 22.42
N VAL A 156 -25.40 -10.11 21.82
CA VAL A 156 -26.21 -9.54 20.73
C VAL A 156 -27.04 -8.35 21.20
N LYS A 157 -27.61 -8.40 22.42
CA LYS A 157 -28.39 -7.27 22.98
C LYS A 157 -27.56 -6.00 23.17
N GLU A 158 -26.24 -6.12 23.40
CA GLU A 158 -25.35 -4.96 23.50
C GLU A 158 -25.11 -4.26 22.15
N VAL A 159 -25.42 -4.92 21.02
CA VAL A 159 -25.21 -4.37 19.67
C VAL A 159 -26.47 -3.61 19.20
N THR A 160 -26.68 -2.41 19.75
CA THR A 160 -27.81 -1.54 19.38
C THR A 160 -27.46 -0.57 18.24
N ASP A 161 -28.45 0.15 17.73
CA ASP A 161 -28.23 1.21 16.75
C ASP A 161 -27.40 2.36 17.37
N GLU A 162 -27.65 2.68 18.65
CA GLU A 162 -26.89 3.68 19.42
C GLU A 162 -25.43 3.27 19.59
N TYR A 163 -25.16 1.99 19.87
CA TYR A 163 -23.80 1.46 19.94
C TYR A 163 -23.06 1.61 18.60
N ILE A 164 -23.71 1.35 17.47
CA ILE A 164 -23.07 1.54 16.17
C ILE A 164 -22.85 3.03 15.89
N GLN A 165 -23.81 3.89 16.27
CA GLN A 165 -23.72 5.34 16.08
C GLN A 165 -22.68 6.01 17.00
N SER A 166 -22.28 5.40 18.11
CA SER A 166 -21.24 5.97 18.98
C SER A 166 -19.88 6.08 18.29
N PHE A 167 -19.64 5.34 17.20
CA PHE A 167 -18.42 5.43 16.40
C PHE A 167 -18.47 6.50 15.29
N ASN A 168 -19.49 7.37 15.26
CA ASN A 168 -19.64 8.39 14.20
C ASN A 168 -18.42 9.31 14.09
N ASP A 169 -17.82 9.71 15.20
CA ASP A 169 -16.66 10.63 15.24
C ASP A 169 -15.35 9.95 14.78
N GLU A 170 -15.37 8.62 14.65
CA GLU A 170 -14.20 7.82 14.28
C GLU A 170 -14.26 7.31 12.83
N LYS A 171 -15.31 7.64 12.07
CA LYS A 171 -15.51 7.15 10.69
C LYS A 171 -14.32 7.41 9.77
N ASP A 172 -13.69 8.58 9.92
CA ASP A 172 -12.57 9.02 9.09
C ASP A 172 -11.27 8.29 9.41
N LYS A 173 -11.21 7.55 10.52
CA LYS A 173 -10.07 6.68 10.85
C LYS A 173 -10.02 5.42 9.98
N ILE A 174 -11.12 5.04 9.32
CA ILE A 174 -11.15 3.84 8.48
C ILE A 174 -11.03 4.23 7.00
N SER A 175 -10.06 3.63 6.31
CA SER A 175 -9.89 3.76 4.87
C SER A 175 -10.24 2.45 4.15
N PHE A 176 -10.87 2.56 2.98
CA PHE A 176 -11.19 1.42 2.14
C PHE A 176 -10.24 1.33 0.96
N ILE A 177 -9.58 0.18 0.82
CA ILE A 177 -8.64 -0.13 -0.27
C ILE A 177 -9.21 -1.23 -1.16
N SER A 178 -8.73 -1.33 -2.41
CA SER A 178 -9.27 -2.27 -3.42
C SER A 178 -8.62 -3.65 -3.39
N THR A 179 -7.49 -3.78 -2.71
CA THR A 179 -6.76 -5.03 -2.48
C THR A 179 -5.91 -4.78 -1.25
N TYR A 180 -5.74 -5.78 -0.39
CA TYR A 180 -4.58 -5.78 0.46
C TYR A 180 -3.41 -5.96 -0.50
N SER A 181 -2.53 -4.97 -0.58
CA SER A 181 -1.19 -5.25 -1.10
C SER A 181 -0.67 -6.40 -0.25
N ASN A 182 -0.24 -7.52 -0.87
CA ASN A 182 0.35 -8.71 -0.23
C ASN A 182 1.63 -8.34 0.53
N PHE A 183 1.46 -7.58 1.59
CA PHE A 183 2.40 -7.27 2.65
C PHE A 183 1.78 -7.97 3.86
N SER A 184 1.92 -9.29 3.93
CA SER A 184 1.64 -10.01 5.17
C SER A 184 2.59 -9.49 6.25
N TYR A 185 2.31 -9.68 7.55
CA TYR A 185 3.27 -9.27 8.59
C TYR A 185 4.60 -10.04 8.48
N GLU A 186 4.56 -11.27 7.95
CA GLU A 186 5.74 -12.07 7.60
C GLU A 186 6.43 -11.55 6.35
N THR A 187 5.71 -11.03 5.35
CA THR A 187 6.27 -10.35 4.18
C THR A 187 6.70 -8.93 4.53
N ALA A 188 6.12 -8.27 5.52
CA ALA A 188 6.54 -6.98 6.05
C ALA A 188 7.75 -7.16 6.96
N ASN A 189 7.87 -8.28 7.68
CA ASN A 189 9.10 -8.67 8.36
C ASN A 189 10.14 -9.20 7.38
N GLU A 190 9.80 -9.95 6.33
CA GLU A 190 10.73 -10.37 5.28
C GLU A 190 11.09 -9.22 4.35
N ILE A 191 10.27 -8.17 4.22
CA ILE A 191 10.54 -6.91 3.52
C ILE A 191 11.22 -5.91 4.44
N SER A 192 10.99 -5.92 5.76
CA SER A 192 11.78 -5.15 6.72
C SER A 192 13.16 -5.79 6.88
N ILE A 193 13.23 -7.11 6.95
CA ILE A 193 14.46 -7.91 6.88
C ILE A 193 15.04 -7.83 5.47
N ASN A 194 14.29 -7.80 4.37
CA ASN A 194 14.86 -7.56 3.04
C ASN A 194 15.33 -6.13 2.91
N THR A 195 14.62 -5.11 3.40
CA THR A 195 15.02 -3.70 3.28
C THR A 195 16.23 -3.44 4.17
N ARG A 196 16.23 -3.93 5.41
CA ARG A 196 17.37 -3.87 6.33
C ARG A 196 18.54 -4.69 5.81
N ALA A 197 18.31 -5.92 5.34
CA ALA A 197 19.34 -6.72 4.70
C ALA A 197 19.80 -6.11 3.37
N LEU A 198 18.94 -5.47 2.58
CA LEU A 198 19.29 -4.78 1.33
C LEU A 198 20.13 -3.55 1.64
N VAL A 199 19.81 -2.80 2.68
CA VAL A 199 20.62 -1.69 3.18
C VAL A 199 21.99 -2.21 3.61
N LEU A 200 22.05 -3.21 4.50
CA LEU A 200 23.30 -3.83 4.95
C LEU A 200 24.08 -4.49 3.80
N LEU A 201 23.40 -5.12 2.83
CA LEU A 201 24.00 -5.68 1.63
C LEU A 201 24.47 -4.58 0.67
N THR A 202 23.81 -3.42 0.64
CA THR A 202 24.26 -2.28 -0.17
C THR A 202 25.49 -1.64 0.45
N GLU A 203 25.52 -1.51 1.78
CA GLU A 203 26.68 -1.11 2.57
C GLU A 203 27.89 -2.02 2.29
N THR A 204 27.69 -3.35 2.37
CA THR A 204 28.78 -4.33 2.15
C THR A 204 29.04 -4.67 0.68
N GLY A 205 28.27 -4.12 -0.26
CA GLY A 205 28.37 -4.45 -1.69
C GLY A 205 28.02 -5.91 -2.02
N GLY A 206 27.09 -6.51 -1.27
CA GLY A 206 26.55 -7.85 -1.48
C GLY A 206 27.42 -8.95 -0.87
N LYS A 207 28.27 -8.61 0.10
CA LYS A 207 29.24 -9.53 0.70
C LYS A 207 28.97 -9.74 2.20
N CYS A 208 29.37 -10.91 2.69
CA CYS A 208 29.46 -11.16 4.13
C CYS A 208 30.47 -10.21 4.76
N GLN A 209 30.08 -9.48 5.79
CA GLN A 209 30.96 -8.51 6.43
C GLN A 209 32.19 -9.16 7.08
N LYS A 210 32.06 -10.37 7.63
CA LYS A 210 33.19 -11.07 8.28
C LYS A 210 34.15 -11.74 7.29
N CYS A 211 33.65 -12.51 6.33
CA CYS A 211 34.50 -13.32 5.44
C CYS A 211 34.57 -12.83 3.99
N SER A 212 33.90 -11.73 3.67
CA SER A 212 33.86 -11.12 2.33
C SER A 212 33.30 -12.01 1.20
N ARG A 213 32.77 -13.20 1.50
CA ARG A 213 32.11 -14.07 0.51
C ARG A 213 30.83 -13.40 0.00
N VAL A 214 30.59 -13.50 -1.30
CA VAL A 214 29.37 -12.97 -1.93
C VAL A 214 28.14 -13.70 -1.40
N LEU A 215 27.11 -12.93 -1.08
CA LEU A 215 25.82 -13.38 -0.60
C LEU A 215 24.79 -13.30 -1.73
N GLY A 216 23.77 -14.15 -1.71
CA GLY A 216 22.67 -14.06 -2.68
C GLY A 216 21.30 -14.40 -2.11
N ILE A 217 20.27 -14.08 -2.91
CA ILE A 217 18.85 -14.23 -2.58
C ILE A 217 18.35 -15.55 -3.20
N LYS A 218 17.55 -16.31 -2.45
CA LYS A 218 17.02 -17.62 -2.85
C LYS A 218 16.22 -17.52 -4.17
N LYS A 219 16.81 -17.98 -5.27
CA LYS A 219 16.09 -18.51 -6.44
C LYS A 219 16.27 -20.01 -6.43
N GLU A 220 15.20 -20.76 -6.63
CA GLU A 220 15.24 -22.21 -6.66
C GLU A 220 16.40 -22.73 -7.52
N GLY A 221 17.30 -23.51 -6.90
CA GLY A 221 18.27 -24.35 -7.62
C GLY A 221 19.76 -23.99 -7.59
N ASN A 222 20.30 -23.16 -6.68
CA ASN A 222 21.77 -22.99 -6.59
C ASN A 222 22.33 -22.83 -5.15
N ASP A 223 23.54 -23.36 -4.94
CA ASP A 223 24.38 -23.23 -3.74
C ASP A 223 24.93 -21.80 -3.58
N VAL A 224 24.12 -20.90 -3.00
CA VAL A 224 24.54 -19.53 -2.70
C VAL A 224 24.64 -19.33 -1.19
N ASN A 225 25.67 -18.62 -0.72
CA ASN A 225 25.78 -18.24 0.69
C ASN A 225 24.62 -17.31 1.06
N TYR A 226 23.76 -17.75 1.97
CA TYR A 226 22.59 -16.97 2.38
C TYR A 226 22.98 -15.85 3.34
N ALA A 227 22.47 -14.65 3.07
CA ALA A 227 22.59 -13.50 3.97
C ALA A 227 21.80 -13.73 5.26
N LYS A 228 22.44 -13.47 6.40
CA LYS A 228 21.84 -13.49 7.74
C LYS A 228 22.15 -12.18 8.44
N ILE A 229 21.11 -11.52 8.96
CA ILE A 229 21.29 -10.36 9.84
C ILE A 229 21.68 -10.87 11.22
N VAL A 230 22.77 -10.35 11.77
CA VAL A 230 23.25 -10.68 13.11
C VAL A 230 23.35 -9.40 13.92
N ARG A 231 22.73 -9.39 15.09
CA ARG A 231 22.81 -8.27 16.04
C ARG A 231 24.06 -8.43 16.92
N LEU A 232 24.96 -7.44 16.87
CA LEU A 232 26.19 -7.39 17.66
C LEU A 232 26.06 -6.49 18.90
N SER A 233 25.19 -5.47 18.87
CA SER A 233 24.89 -4.57 20.00
C SER A 233 23.38 -4.22 20.03
N GLU A 234 22.93 -3.40 20.98
CA GLU A 234 21.52 -2.91 21.01
C GLU A 234 21.14 -2.14 19.73
N THR A 235 22.12 -1.54 19.06
CA THR A 235 21.94 -0.67 17.89
C THR A 235 22.59 -1.21 16.62
N ASP A 236 23.54 -2.14 16.74
CA ASP A 236 24.37 -2.58 15.63
C ASP A 236 24.03 -3.97 15.13
N GLU A 237 23.52 -3.99 13.90
CA GLU A 237 23.28 -5.18 13.10
C GLU A 237 24.24 -5.25 11.92
N VAL A 238 24.71 -6.44 11.58
CA VAL A 238 25.60 -6.73 10.44
C VAL A 238 25.02 -7.83 9.56
N VAL A 239 25.51 -7.98 8.33
CA VAL A 239 25.11 -9.07 7.43
C VAL A 239 26.24 -10.10 7.24
N LEU A 240 25.95 -11.37 7.57
CA LEU A 240 26.90 -12.48 7.53
C LEU A 240 26.38 -13.64 6.68
N CYS A 241 27.28 -14.53 6.23
CA CYS A 241 26.86 -15.84 5.74
C CYS A 241 26.48 -16.78 6.90
N VAL A 242 25.80 -17.88 6.60
CA VAL A 242 25.38 -18.88 7.59
C VAL A 242 26.57 -19.41 8.41
N ASP A 243 27.73 -19.61 7.79
CA ASP A 243 28.93 -20.08 8.50
C ASP A 243 29.41 -19.04 9.52
N CYS A 244 29.52 -17.78 9.10
CA CYS A 244 30.00 -16.70 9.95
C CYS A 244 28.99 -16.34 11.06
N GLU A 245 27.69 -16.52 10.83
CA GLU A 245 26.66 -16.39 11.87
C GLU A 245 26.83 -17.45 12.97
N ARG A 246 27.16 -18.69 12.62
CA ARG A 246 27.45 -19.73 13.63
C ARG A 246 28.73 -19.44 14.40
N GLU A 247 29.76 -18.96 13.72
CA GLU A 247 31.04 -18.61 14.34
C GLU A 247 30.91 -17.42 15.30
N ILE A 248 30.13 -16.39 14.94
CA ILE A 248 30.06 -15.14 15.72
C ILE A 248 29.35 -15.32 17.07
N GLN A 249 28.52 -16.36 17.22
CA GLN A 249 27.90 -16.70 18.50
C GLN A 249 28.95 -17.00 19.58
N ASN A 250 30.11 -17.57 19.18
CA ASN A 250 31.22 -17.92 20.07
C ASN A 250 32.43 -16.98 19.95
N ALA A 251 32.32 -15.89 19.18
CA ALA A 251 33.40 -14.95 18.94
C ALA A 251 33.73 -14.08 20.17
N SER A 252 34.98 -13.61 20.23
CA SER A 252 35.44 -12.73 21.31
C SER A 252 34.76 -11.35 21.23
N LEU A 253 34.77 -10.61 22.35
CA LEU A 253 34.24 -9.24 22.38
C LEU A 253 35.03 -8.31 21.44
N GLU A 254 36.33 -8.53 21.32
CA GLU A 254 37.22 -7.77 20.42
C GLU A 254 36.85 -7.97 18.95
N GLU A 255 36.53 -9.20 18.54
CA GLU A 255 36.07 -9.51 17.18
C GLU A 255 34.73 -8.84 16.86
N LYS A 256 33.81 -8.79 17.83
CA LYS A 256 32.52 -8.11 17.67
C LYS A 256 32.69 -6.58 17.55
N ILE A 257 33.57 -5.99 18.36
CA ILE A 257 33.89 -4.56 18.30
C ILE A 257 34.52 -4.19 16.95
N ALA A 258 35.42 -5.02 16.43
CA ALA A 258 36.05 -4.79 15.12
C ALA A 258 35.00 -4.74 13.99
N LEU A 259 34.03 -5.66 13.99
CA LEU A 259 32.93 -5.67 13.01
C LEU A 259 32.02 -4.44 13.14
N ILE A 260 31.75 -3.97 14.36
CA ILE A 260 30.97 -2.74 14.57
C ILE A 260 31.71 -1.52 14.04
N SER A 261 33.03 -1.43 14.27
CA SER A 261 33.84 -0.32 13.73
C SER A 261 33.79 -0.28 12.20
N GLU A 262 33.99 -1.43 11.55
CA GLU A 262 33.93 -1.54 10.09
C GLU A 262 32.54 -1.18 9.55
N LYS A 263 31.47 -1.53 10.28
CA LYS A 263 30.10 -1.16 9.92
C LYS A 263 29.93 0.36 9.81
N HIS A 264 30.36 1.11 10.82
CA HIS A 264 30.21 2.56 10.80
C HIS A 264 31.01 3.23 9.68
N ASP A 265 32.15 2.65 9.29
CA ASP A 265 32.91 3.10 8.12
C ASP A 265 32.11 2.88 6.83
N LEU A 266 31.45 1.72 6.68
CA LEU A 266 30.60 1.42 5.54
C LEU A 266 29.37 2.34 5.46
N GLU A 267 28.71 2.61 6.59
CA GLU A 267 27.58 3.55 6.68
C GLU A 267 27.99 4.95 6.20
N THR A 268 29.16 5.43 6.65
CA THR A 268 29.73 6.72 6.23
C THR A 268 30.00 6.75 4.73
N LEU A 269 30.52 5.66 4.16
CA LEU A 269 30.78 5.53 2.72
C LEU A 269 29.49 5.51 1.89
N VAL A 270 28.41 4.91 2.38
CA VAL A 270 27.10 4.91 1.69
C VAL A 270 26.52 6.31 1.62
N VAL A 271 26.52 7.05 2.72
CA VAL A 271 26.04 8.45 2.74
C VAL A 271 26.85 9.31 1.75
N ALA A 272 28.17 9.14 1.70
CA ALA A 272 29.02 9.84 0.74
C ALA A 272 28.72 9.42 -0.72
N ARG A 273 28.43 8.15 -0.98
CA ARG A 273 28.07 7.62 -2.31
C ARG A 273 26.70 8.13 -2.76
N GLU A 274 25.71 8.21 -1.88
CA GLU A 274 24.39 8.78 -2.17
C GLU A 274 24.50 10.27 -2.52
N ALA A 275 25.27 11.04 -1.75
CA ALA A 275 25.58 12.42 -2.06
C ALA A 275 26.25 12.57 -3.43
N THR A 276 27.20 11.69 -3.75
CA THR A 276 27.87 11.64 -5.07
C THR A 276 26.91 11.29 -6.20
N SER A 277 25.96 10.37 -5.96
CA SER A 277 24.96 9.96 -6.95
C SER A 277 23.96 11.08 -7.24
N ARG A 278 23.49 11.78 -6.20
CA ARG A 278 22.64 12.97 -6.34
C ARG A 278 23.34 14.07 -7.15
N TYR A 279 24.59 14.37 -6.79
CA TYR A 279 25.44 15.32 -7.52
C TYR A 279 25.63 14.93 -9.00
N THR A 280 25.74 13.62 -9.28
CA THR A 280 25.84 13.11 -10.66
C THR A 280 24.56 13.36 -11.45
N ILE A 281 23.38 13.10 -10.85
CA ILE A 281 22.08 13.36 -11.51
C ILE A 281 21.85 14.86 -11.73
N GLU A 282 22.21 15.71 -10.77
CA GLU A 282 22.13 17.18 -10.93
C GLU A 282 22.98 17.66 -12.12
N LYS A 283 24.21 17.14 -12.27
CA LYS A 283 25.04 17.43 -13.45
C LYS A 283 24.42 16.96 -14.76
N GLN A 284 23.76 15.81 -14.76
CA GLN A 284 23.07 15.30 -15.96
C GLN A 284 21.88 16.19 -16.34
N ILE A 285 21.11 16.66 -15.35
CA ILE A 285 20.02 17.61 -15.54
C ILE A 285 20.54 18.89 -16.19
N GLU A 286 21.64 19.45 -15.69
CA GLU A 286 22.27 20.63 -16.31
C GLU A 286 22.68 20.39 -17.75
N GLN A 287 23.22 19.22 -18.06
CA GLN A 287 23.62 18.88 -19.41
C GLN A 287 22.41 18.80 -20.36
N VAL A 288 21.32 18.16 -19.92
CA VAL A 288 20.06 18.10 -20.69
C VAL A 288 19.52 19.51 -20.96
N LEU A 289 19.50 20.37 -19.94
CA LEU A 289 19.00 21.75 -20.08
C LEU A 289 19.84 22.57 -21.08
N ARG A 290 21.17 22.42 -21.06
CA ARG A 290 22.08 23.10 -22.00
C ARG A 290 21.89 22.64 -23.45
N GLU A 291 21.74 21.33 -23.67
CA GLU A 291 21.65 20.76 -25.02
C GLU A 291 20.32 21.13 -25.71
N VAL A 292 19.25 21.31 -24.95
CA VAL A 292 17.91 21.61 -25.48
C VAL A 292 17.67 23.12 -25.68
N ASP A 293 18.37 24.02 -24.97
CA ASP A 293 18.27 25.49 -25.17
C ASP A 293 18.80 25.96 -26.54
N LEU A 294 19.67 25.16 -27.17
CA LEU A 294 20.23 25.43 -28.51
C LEU A 294 19.18 25.32 -29.63
N MET A 295 17.90 25.14 -29.29
CA MET A 295 16.79 25.09 -30.24
C MET A 295 16.20 26.47 -30.53
N ASP A 296 15.89 26.69 -31.81
CA ASP A 296 15.34 27.95 -32.30
C ASP A 296 13.88 27.78 -32.73
N VAL A 297 12.92 28.41 -32.03
CA VAL A 297 11.56 28.65 -32.53
C VAL A 297 10.88 29.87 -31.85
N THR A 298 9.95 30.45 -32.60
CA THR A 298 9.23 31.75 -32.56
C THR A 298 8.34 32.08 -31.35
N ASP A 299 8.28 33.39 -31.07
CA ASP A 299 7.70 34.13 -29.91
C ASP A 299 6.18 34.04 -29.61
N GLY A 300 5.50 32.93 -29.89
CA GLY A 300 4.03 32.85 -29.79
C GLY A 300 3.41 32.43 -28.44
N THR A 301 4.13 31.70 -27.58
CA THR A 301 3.50 30.95 -26.47
C THR A 301 3.52 31.71 -25.14
N GLN A 302 2.37 31.84 -24.48
CA GLN A 302 2.23 32.44 -23.14
C GLN A 302 2.34 31.39 -22.03
N LEU A 303 3.14 31.62 -20.99
CA LEU A 303 3.34 30.73 -19.83
C LEU A 303 2.26 30.94 -18.76
N LYS A 304 2.01 29.94 -17.91
CA LYS A 304 1.04 30.07 -16.80
C LYS A 304 1.73 30.61 -15.54
N ILE A 305 1.11 31.60 -14.88
CA ILE A 305 1.72 32.35 -13.78
C ILE A 305 1.48 31.68 -12.41
N GLN A 306 0.45 30.84 -12.24
CA GLN A 306 0.13 30.20 -10.95
C GLN A 306 0.17 28.66 -11.00
N PRO A 307 1.02 28.00 -10.18
CA PRO A 307 1.11 26.55 -10.15
C PRO A 307 -0.08 25.87 -9.44
N VAL A 308 -0.76 24.97 -10.15
CA VAL A 308 -1.79 24.05 -9.63
C VAL A 308 -1.14 22.74 -9.18
N LYS A 309 -1.65 22.15 -8.08
CA LYS A 309 -1.19 20.87 -7.54
C LYS A 309 -1.26 19.73 -8.57
N VAL A 310 -0.21 18.90 -8.66
CA VAL A 310 -0.10 17.76 -9.60
C VAL A 310 -1.28 16.80 -9.44
N GLU A 311 -1.81 16.66 -8.23
CA GLU A 311 -2.95 15.81 -7.93
C GLU A 311 -4.24 16.20 -8.65
N LYS A 312 -4.34 17.46 -9.11
CA LYS A 312 -5.47 18.00 -9.86
C LYS A 312 -5.22 18.06 -11.38
N LYS A 313 -4.08 17.54 -11.85
CA LYS A 313 -3.68 17.53 -13.27
C LYS A 313 -3.64 16.13 -13.87
N ILE A 314 -3.27 15.13 -13.06
CA ILE A 314 -3.10 13.75 -13.51
C ILE A 314 -4.20 12.84 -12.94
N VAL A 315 -4.96 12.22 -13.83
CA VAL A 315 -5.99 11.21 -13.52
C VAL A 315 -5.34 9.84 -13.32
N GLU A 316 -4.30 9.52 -14.12
CA GLU A 316 -3.64 8.22 -14.11
C GLU A 316 -2.77 8.00 -12.86
N LYS A 317 -3.19 7.07 -11.98
CA LYS A 317 -2.56 6.81 -10.67
C LYS A 317 -1.05 6.55 -10.74
N ARG A 318 -0.60 5.68 -11.66
CA ARG A 318 0.83 5.31 -11.78
C ARG A 318 1.70 6.49 -12.23
N LEU A 319 1.21 7.28 -13.18
CA LEU A 319 1.92 8.46 -13.66
C LEU A 319 2.00 9.51 -12.55
N LYS A 320 0.91 9.69 -11.80
CA LYS A 320 0.83 10.59 -10.66
C LYS A 320 1.84 10.23 -9.55
N GLU A 321 1.96 8.95 -9.20
CA GLU A 321 2.93 8.46 -8.22
C GLU A 321 4.38 8.72 -8.66
N ARG A 322 4.70 8.47 -9.95
CA ARG A 322 6.03 8.75 -10.51
C ARG A 322 6.38 10.25 -10.46
N VAL A 323 5.51 11.11 -10.99
CA VAL A 323 5.76 12.55 -11.02
C VAL A 323 5.95 13.11 -9.60
N LEU A 324 5.15 12.64 -8.63
CA LEU A 324 5.30 13.05 -7.24
C LEU A 324 6.62 12.58 -6.62
N PHE A 325 7.10 11.39 -6.97
CA PHE A 325 8.40 10.87 -6.51
C PHE A 325 9.56 11.73 -7.02
N ASP A 326 9.58 12.04 -8.31
CA ASP A 326 10.64 12.83 -8.95
C ASP A 326 10.68 14.27 -8.40
N VAL A 327 9.50 14.90 -8.27
CA VAL A 327 9.36 16.25 -7.72
C VAL A 327 9.82 16.30 -6.26
N ARG A 328 9.42 15.36 -5.40
CA ARG A 328 9.84 15.38 -3.99
C ARG A 328 11.35 15.23 -3.80
N ARG A 329 12.00 14.47 -4.68
CA ARG A 329 13.42 14.12 -4.53
C ARG A 329 14.36 15.17 -5.13
N LEU A 330 13.99 15.78 -6.25
CA LEU A 330 14.93 16.55 -7.09
C LEU A 330 14.41 17.91 -7.56
N TYR A 331 13.21 18.34 -7.15
CA TYR A 331 12.66 19.64 -7.58
C TYR A 331 13.59 20.81 -7.26
N GLN A 332 14.16 20.85 -6.05
CA GLN A 332 15.09 21.91 -5.66
C GLN A 332 16.37 21.88 -6.51
N GLY A 333 16.93 20.69 -6.76
CA GLY A 333 18.11 20.55 -7.61
C GLY A 333 17.88 20.99 -9.06
N VAL A 334 16.70 20.70 -9.64
CA VAL A 334 16.31 21.21 -10.97
C VAL A 334 16.14 22.73 -10.94
N ASN A 335 15.50 23.27 -9.90
CA ASN A 335 15.28 24.71 -9.78
C ASN A 335 16.60 25.48 -9.63
N ASP A 336 17.49 25.01 -8.77
CA ASP A 336 18.82 25.60 -8.55
C ASP A 336 19.68 25.52 -9.82
N ALA A 337 19.56 24.43 -10.60
CA ALA A 337 20.22 24.30 -11.89
C ALA A 337 19.68 25.32 -12.92
N LEU A 338 18.36 25.47 -13.02
CA LEU A 338 17.72 26.46 -13.91
C LEU A 338 18.13 27.89 -13.54
N ASP A 339 18.05 28.25 -12.25
CA ASP A 339 18.40 29.58 -11.75
C ASP A 339 19.88 29.91 -11.97
N ARG A 340 20.77 28.92 -11.72
CA ARG A 340 22.20 29.09 -11.97
C ARG A 340 22.51 29.24 -13.46
N LEU A 341 21.92 28.39 -14.32
CA LEU A 341 22.14 28.48 -15.76
C LEU A 341 21.59 29.78 -16.37
N ALA A 342 20.47 30.27 -15.85
CA ALA A 342 19.93 31.59 -16.19
C ALA A 342 20.89 32.71 -15.76
N GLY A 343 21.38 32.66 -14.52
CA GLY A 343 22.35 33.63 -13.99
C GLY A 343 23.68 33.65 -14.74
N GLU A 344 24.12 32.51 -15.28
CA GLU A 344 25.30 32.40 -16.13
C GLU A 344 25.04 32.72 -17.63
N ASN A 345 23.84 33.18 -18.00
CA ASN A 345 23.41 33.43 -19.40
C ASN A 345 23.61 32.22 -20.34
N LYS A 346 23.50 31.00 -19.80
CA LYS A 346 23.72 29.74 -20.52
C LYS A 346 22.42 29.02 -20.88
N LEU A 347 21.28 29.52 -20.40
CA LEU A 347 19.95 28.97 -20.62
C LEU A 347 18.94 30.11 -20.56
N ASN A 348 18.04 30.22 -21.54
CA ASN A 348 16.84 31.01 -21.37
C ASN A 348 15.70 30.13 -20.82
N VAL A 349 15.51 30.17 -19.51
CA VAL A 349 14.51 29.33 -18.80
C VAL A 349 13.10 29.53 -19.35
N ASP A 350 12.74 30.77 -19.73
CA ASP A 350 11.43 31.07 -20.31
C ASP A 350 11.28 30.49 -21.72
N LYS A 351 12.34 30.55 -22.55
CA LYS A 351 12.37 29.92 -23.88
C LYS A 351 12.22 28.41 -23.75
N PHE A 352 12.96 27.80 -22.83
CA PHE A 352 12.88 26.37 -22.55
C PHE A 352 11.47 25.96 -22.08
N ALA A 353 10.89 26.71 -21.14
CA ALA A 353 9.54 26.45 -20.65
C ALA A 353 8.49 26.54 -21.78
N LYS A 354 8.61 27.52 -22.68
CA LYS A 354 7.75 27.66 -23.86
C LYS A 354 7.88 26.46 -24.81
N ASN A 355 9.09 25.94 -24.99
CA ASN A 355 9.33 24.75 -25.82
C ASN A 355 8.63 23.52 -25.24
N VAL A 356 8.78 23.27 -23.93
CA VAL A 356 8.11 22.14 -23.26
C VAL A 356 6.59 22.28 -23.34
N LYS A 357 6.06 23.49 -23.15
CA LYS A 357 4.63 23.76 -23.28
C LYS A 357 4.11 23.48 -24.69
N ARG A 358 4.81 23.97 -25.71
CA ARG A 358 4.43 23.74 -27.10
C ARG A 358 4.43 22.26 -27.45
N MET A 359 5.45 21.51 -27.01
CA MET A 359 5.48 20.06 -27.19
C MET A 359 4.27 19.37 -26.54
N TYR A 360 3.83 19.85 -25.38
CA TYR A 360 2.62 19.36 -24.72
C TYR A 360 1.36 19.70 -25.53
N GLU A 361 1.21 20.96 -25.97
CA GLU A 361 0.07 21.42 -26.79
C GLU A 361 -0.06 20.57 -28.06
N ASP A 362 1.04 20.40 -28.81
CA ASP A 362 1.10 19.58 -30.03
C ASP A 362 0.72 18.10 -29.76
N ALA A 363 1.18 17.53 -28.63
CA ALA A 363 0.86 16.15 -28.24
C ALA A 363 -0.60 15.99 -27.79
N ASN A 364 -1.17 17.01 -27.16
CA ASN A 364 -2.52 16.99 -26.61
C ASN A 364 -3.60 17.05 -27.71
N GLU A 365 -3.30 17.65 -28.87
CA GLU A 365 -4.18 17.64 -30.05
C GLU A 365 -4.45 16.22 -30.58
N SER A 366 -3.59 15.25 -30.27
CA SER A 366 -3.62 13.89 -30.82
C SER A 366 -4.51 12.89 -30.05
N GLN A 367 -5.37 13.35 -29.11
CA GLN A 367 -6.23 12.50 -28.25
C GLN A 367 -5.50 11.34 -27.53
N LEU A 368 -4.24 11.54 -27.19
CA LEU A 368 -3.42 10.55 -26.48
C LEU A 368 -3.75 10.50 -24.98
N SER A 369 -3.45 9.37 -24.31
CA SER A 369 -3.52 9.28 -22.85
C SER A 369 -2.44 10.14 -22.17
N GLN A 370 -2.61 10.47 -20.89
CA GLN A 370 -1.64 11.29 -20.16
C GLN A 370 -0.28 10.58 -20.07
N SER A 371 -0.26 9.26 -19.87
CA SER A 371 0.99 8.49 -19.92
C SER A 371 1.64 8.51 -21.30
N ALA A 372 0.87 8.44 -22.38
CA ALA A 372 1.41 8.50 -23.73
C ALA A 372 2.01 9.88 -24.04
N ILE A 373 1.32 10.95 -23.65
CA ILE A 373 1.82 12.33 -23.76
C ILE A 373 3.11 12.50 -22.94
N TYR A 374 3.12 12.08 -21.67
CA TYR A 374 4.30 12.17 -20.82
C TYR A 374 5.51 11.44 -21.43
N ASN A 375 5.32 10.19 -21.87
CA ASN A 375 6.39 9.41 -22.49
C ASN A 375 6.88 10.05 -23.79
N LEU A 376 5.99 10.64 -24.59
CA LEU A 376 6.37 11.34 -25.82
C LEU A 376 7.24 12.57 -25.52
N LEU A 377 6.90 13.35 -24.49
CA LEU A 377 7.70 14.50 -24.06
C LEU A 377 9.09 14.08 -23.58
N VAL A 378 9.15 13.02 -22.76
CA VAL A 378 10.42 12.44 -22.28
C VAL A 378 11.26 11.92 -23.44
N GLU A 379 10.66 11.16 -24.34
CA GLU A 379 11.37 10.59 -25.49
C GLU A 379 11.88 11.70 -26.42
N THR A 380 11.10 12.76 -26.60
CA THR A 380 11.52 13.93 -27.38
C THR A 380 12.74 14.60 -26.74
N LEU A 381 12.76 14.85 -25.42
CA LEU A 381 13.96 15.37 -24.77
C LEU A 381 15.14 14.41 -24.89
N PHE A 382 14.90 13.12 -24.71
CA PHE A 382 15.91 12.08 -24.76
C PHE A 382 16.55 11.95 -26.15
N GLU A 383 15.78 12.02 -27.23
CA GLU A 383 16.32 12.02 -28.59
C GLU A 383 17.19 13.25 -28.85
N LYS A 384 16.79 14.40 -28.29
CA LYS A 384 17.48 15.68 -28.48
C LYS A 384 18.78 15.78 -27.70
N THR A 385 18.93 15.04 -26.60
CA THR A 385 20.20 14.89 -25.87
C THR A 385 21.12 13.80 -26.45
N GLY A 386 20.86 13.37 -27.69
CA GLY A 386 21.60 12.29 -28.32
C GLY A 386 21.39 10.94 -27.61
N ARG A 387 20.20 10.72 -27.05
CA ARG A 387 19.81 9.52 -26.28
C ARG A 387 20.66 9.31 -25.04
N LYS A 388 20.94 10.41 -24.33
CA LYS A 388 21.64 10.39 -23.04
C LYS A 388 20.73 10.89 -21.92
N TYR A 389 21.00 10.42 -20.71
CA TYR A 389 20.40 10.95 -19.48
C TYR A 389 18.86 10.87 -19.44
N ARG A 390 18.31 9.70 -19.77
CA ARG A 390 16.84 9.47 -19.79
C ARG A 390 16.19 9.79 -18.45
N GLU A 391 16.81 9.39 -17.35
CA GLU A 391 16.33 9.69 -15.99
C GLU A 391 16.25 11.20 -15.75
N ALA A 392 17.26 11.97 -16.16
CA ALA A 392 17.23 13.43 -16.07
C ALA A 392 16.12 14.05 -16.93
N CYS A 393 15.83 13.49 -18.11
CA CYS A 393 14.71 13.91 -18.96
C CYS A 393 13.36 13.67 -18.28
N GLU A 394 13.16 12.52 -17.65
CA GLU A 394 11.95 12.21 -16.86
C GLU A 394 11.76 13.22 -15.72
N ILE A 395 12.82 13.50 -14.96
CA ILE A 395 12.80 14.47 -13.85
C ILE A 395 12.45 15.88 -14.34
N ILE A 396 13.01 16.30 -15.48
CA ILE A 396 12.71 17.61 -16.08
C ILE A 396 11.24 17.71 -16.47
N ILE A 397 10.68 16.71 -17.17
CA ILE A 397 9.25 16.73 -17.53
C ILE A 397 8.38 16.74 -16.27
N SER A 398 8.69 15.92 -15.25
CA SER A 398 8.01 15.93 -13.96
C SER A 398 8.02 17.32 -13.29
N TYR A 399 9.14 18.06 -13.38
CA TYR A 399 9.24 19.45 -12.91
C TYR A 399 8.30 20.39 -13.68
N PHE A 400 8.20 20.28 -15.01
CA PHE A 400 7.30 21.13 -15.82
C PHE A 400 5.82 20.77 -15.67
N VAL A 401 5.50 19.52 -15.32
CA VAL A 401 4.16 19.15 -14.86
C VAL A 401 3.80 19.89 -13.59
N GLN A 402 4.70 19.95 -12.60
CA GLN A 402 4.49 20.73 -11.37
C GLN A 402 4.31 22.23 -11.66
N ARG A 403 5.06 22.81 -12.60
CA ARG A 403 4.97 24.23 -13.01
C ARG A 403 3.77 24.61 -13.90
N CYS A 404 2.91 23.66 -14.28
CA CYS A 404 1.74 23.84 -15.18
C CYS A 404 2.06 24.06 -16.65
N GLU A 405 3.25 23.74 -17.10
CA GLU A 405 3.55 23.77 -18.54
C GLU A 405 3.24 22.44 -19.22
N VAL A 406 2.97 21.39 -18.44
CA VAL A 406 2.46 20.09 -18.90
C VAL A 406 1.23 19.72 -18.07
N PHE A 407 0.14 19.37 -18.76
CA PHE A 407 -1.21 19.10 -18.24
C PHE A 407 -1.93 20.29 -17.60
N ASP A 408 -3.15 20.53 -18.07
CA ASP A 408 -4.07 21.53 -17.51
C ASP A 408 -4.74 21.05 -16.21
N GLU A 409 -5.28 21.99 -15.43
CA GLU A 409 -6.13 21.64 -14.28
C GLU A 409 -7.40 20.94 -14.78
N ILE A 410 -7.74 19.82 -14.16
CA ILE A 410 -8.98 19.10 -14.46
C ILE A 410 -10.15 20.00 -14.01
N THR A 411 -10.81 20.68 -14.94
CA THR A 411 -12.07 21.38 -14.69
C THR A 411 -13.17 20.36 -14.39
N LYS A 412 -13.83 20.52 -13.24
CA LYS A 412 -14.95 19.66 -12.81
C LYS A 412 -16.22 19.90 -13.61
#